data_AF-A0A5M4FIM3-F1
#
_entry.id   AF-A0A5M4FIM3-F1
#
_cell.length_a   1.000
_cell.length_b   1.000
_cell.length_c   1.000
_cell.angle_alpha   90.00
_cell.angle_beta   90.00
_cell.angle_gamma   90.00
#
_symmetry.space_group_name_H-M   'P 1'
#
loop_
_entity.id
_entity.type
_entity.pdbx_description
1 polymer ?
#
loop_
_entity_poly.entity_id
_entity_poly.type
_entity_poly.pdbx_seq_one_letter_code
_entity_poly.pdbx_strand_id
1 'polypeptide(L)'
;MRARLRLALLATFVIGLVLSGLGSVVAKSPEQRDQINDADRVAQRFEAVIDAYVVKAAAKVKSEHDADQDGYPALLDVVQNRIADAPRLRAGSTTAYGREHSGAYEDAGPHRASALAPLKDLELYLRTQAIPNSRFIAAGKKLVALRPGTLLGDEAVVNGDPLRERVLPAYEKARNRLKKQNAPEGAELLRLDLMTYANDIVSMTKDGAKKIDEQKAFFFQLGDRPVELFKRLAAMETAIQVQVSQQVEIVAAAQ
;
A
#
# COMPACT_ATOMS: atom_id res chain seq x y z
N MET A 1 26.24 -27.86 25.27
CA MET A 1 24.94 -27.81 24.56
C MET A 1 25.01 -27.65 23.04
N ARG A 2 26.18 -27.59 22.38
CA ARG A 2 26.26 -27.40 20.90
C ARG A 2 26.42 -28.68 20.07
N ALA A 3 26.64 -29.84 20.71
CA ALA A 3 26.85 -31.11 20.00
C ALA A 3 25.56 -31.92 19.77
N ARG A 4 24.53 -31.76 20.61
CA ARG A 4 23.27 -32.52 20.49
C ARG A 4 22.29 -31.95 19.44
N LEU A 5 22.40 -30.67 19.12
CA LEU A 5 21.55 -30.01 18.10
C LEU A 5 21.99 -30.32 16.66
N ARG A 6 23.29 -30.61 16.45
CA ARG A 6 23.82 -30.96 15.12
C ARG A 6 23.48 -32.39 14.70
N LEU A 7 23.27 -33.30 15.65
CA LEU A 7 22.86 -34.69 15.36
C LEU A 7 21.38 -34.79 14.97
N ALA A 8 20.52 -33.95 15.55
CA ALA A 8 19.09 -33.94 15.24
C ALA A 8 18.78 -33.40 13.82
N LEU A 9 19.54 -32.40 13.35
CA LEU A 9 19.38 -31.86 11.99
C LEU A 9 19.91 -32.81 10.90
N LEU A 10 20.93 -33.63 11.21
CA LEU A 10 21.45 -34.65 10.30
C LEU A 10 20.51 -35.87 10.19
N ALA A 11 19.81 -36.24 11.27
CA ALA A 11 18.88 -37.37 11.24
C ALA A 11 17.62 -37.10 10.39
N THR A 12 17.08 -35.88 10.41
CA THR A 12 15.93 -35.51 9.56
C THR A 12 16.32 -35.40 8.09
N PHE A 13 17.54 -34.95 7.80
CA PHE A 13 18.06 -34.86 6.43
C PHE A 13 18.33 -36.25 5.82
N VAL A 14 18.78 -37.22 6.63
CA VAL A 14 19.06 -38.58 6.15
C VAL A 14 17.76 -39.41 5.99
N ILE A 15 16.73 -39.20 6.82
CA ILE A 15 15.45 -39.93 6.67
C ILE A 15 14.62 -39.40 5.49
N GLY A 16 14.68 -38.10 5.18
CA GLY A 16 14.04 -37.52 3.98
C GLY A 16 14.69 -37.97 2.66
N LEU A 17 15.99 -38.25 2.69
CA LEU A 17 16.76 -38.68 1.51
C LEU A 17 16.58 -40.17 1.17
N VAL A 18 16.20 -41.00 2.16
CA VAL A 18 16.02 -42.45 1.96
C VAL A 18 14.59 -42.81 1.50
N LEU A 19 13.58 -42.00 1.86
CA LEU A 19 12.20 -42.23 1.40
C LEU A 19 11.94 -41.76 -0.04
N SER A 20 12.76 -40.87 -0.59
CA SER A 20 12.72 -40.45 -1.99
C SER A 20 13.50 -41.37 -2.94
N GLY A 21 14.36 -42.25 -2.40
CA GLY A 21 15.23 -43.15 -3.18
C GLY A 21 14.64 -44.53 -3.51
N LEU A 22 13.44 -44.88 -3.04
CA LEU A 22 12.83 -46.21 -3.21
C LEU A 22 11.56 -46.21 -4.07
N GLY A 23 11.32 -45.14 -4.84
CA GLY A 23 10.38 -45.16 -5.96
C GLY A 23 11.08 -45.72 -7.20
N SER A 24 11.00 -47.05 -7.41
CA SER A 24 11.24 -47.74 -8.69
C SER A 24 12.19 -47.04 -9.67
N VAL A 25 13.45 -47.45 -9.71
CA VAL A 25 14.39 -47.12 -10.79
C VAL A 25 13.93 -47.82 -12.07
N VAL A 26 12.83 -47.34 -12.64
CA VAL A 26 12.45 -47.67 -14.01
C VAL A 26 13.51 -46.99 -14.87
N ALA A 27 14.32 -47.79 -15.55
CA ALA A 27 15.27 -47.26 -16.52
C ALA A 27 14.48 -46.51 -17.60
N LYS A 28 14.41 -45.18 -17.48
CA LYS A 28 13.72 -44.32 -18.45
C LYS A 28 14.38 -44.49 -19.82
N SER A 29 13.56 -44.65 -20.87
CA SER A 29 14.06 -44.77 -22.25
C SER A 29 14.82 -43.49 -22.66
N PRO A 30 15.73 -43.56 -23.65
CA PRO A 30 16.39 -42.36 -24.18
C PRO A 30 15.39 -41.26 -24.56
N GLU A 31 14.29 -41.61 -25.22
CA GLU A 31 13.22 -40.69 -25.61
C GLU A 31 12.53 -40.02 -24.40
N GLN A 32 12.30 -40.76 -23.31
CA GLN A 32 11.75 -40.21 -22.07
C GLN A 32 12.72 -39.24 -21.38
N ARG A 33 14.03 -39.51 -21.45
CA ARG A 33 15.05 -38.60 -20.94
C ARG A 33 15.13 -37.32 -21.76
N ASP A 34 15.05 -37.42 -23.09
CA ASP A 34 15.06 -36.26 -23.98
C ASP A 34 13.86 -35.35 -23.72
N GLN A 35 12.67 -35.92 -23.51
CA GLN A 35 11.47 -35.16 -23.15
C GLN A 35 11.57 -34.43 -21.80
N ILE A 36 12.22 -35.04 -20.81
CA ILE A 36 12.49 -34.39 -19.52
C ILE A 36 13.50 -33.26 -19.70
N ASN A 37 14.59 -33.51 -20.42
CA ASN A 37 15.62 -32.49 -20.70
C ASN A 37 15.03 -31.30 -21.49
N ASP A 38 14.10 -31.55 -22.41
CA ASP A 38 13.36 -30.50 -23.12
C ASP A 38 12.52 -29.65 -22.18
N ALA A 39 11.79 -30.27 -21.24
CA ALA A 39 11.04 -29.57 -20.22
C ALA A 39 11.96 -28.75 -19.28
N ASP A 40 13.10 -29.30 -18.86
CA ASP A 40 14.08 -28.60 -18.04
C ASP A 40 14.63 -27.36 -18.76
N ARG A 41 14.98 -27.48 -20.05
CA ARG A 41 15.46 -26.33 -20.85
C ARG A 41 14.40 -25.25 -21.00
N VAL A 42 13.13 -25.63 -21.12
CA VAL A 42 12.01 -24.67 -21.19
C VAL A 42 11.83 -23.95 -19.86
N ALA A 43 11.91 -24.67 -18.73
CA ALA A 43 11.84 -24.10 -17.39
C ALA A 43 12.98 -23.11 -17.13
N GLN A 44 14.23 -23.50 -17.38
CA GLN A 44 15.41 -22.63 -17.19
C GLN A 44 15.33 -21.33 -18.00
N ARG A 45 14.87 -21.42 -19.27
CA ARG A 45 14.65 -20.21 -20.10
C ARG A 45 13.55 -19.33 -19.52
N PHE A 46 12.49 -19.94 -19.01
CA PHE A 46 11.39 -19.20 -18.39
C PHE A 46 11.83 -18.50 -17.11
N GLU A 47 12.60 -19.16 -16.24
CA GLU A 47 13.17 -18.56 -15.02
C GLU A 47 14.03 -17.34 -15.35
N ALA A 48 14.98 -17.48 -16.29
CA ALA A 48 15.81 -16.35 -16.72
C ALA A 48 14.99 -15.18 -17.29
N VAL A 49 13.88 -15.47 -17.99
CA VAL A 49 12.95 -14.45 -18.51
C VAL A 49 12.18 -13.78 -17.37
N ILE A 50 11.77 -14.53 -16.36
CA ILE A 50 11.11 -13.98 -15.16
C ILE A 50 12.06 -13.08 -14.40
N ASP A 51 13.29 -13.52 -14.14
CA ASP A 51 14.29 -12.75 -13.39
C ASP A 51 14.61 -11.44 -14.11
N ALA A 52 14.86 -11.50 -15.42
CA ALA A 52 15.07 -10.29 -16.23
C ALA A 52 13.82 -9.38 -16.28
N TYR A 53 12.62 -9.96 -16.24
CA TYR A 53 11.37 -9.21 -16.21
C TYR A 53 11.20 -8.46 -14.90
N VAL A 54 11.39 -9.13 -13.77
CA VAL A 54 11.19 -8.53 -12.46
C VAL A 54 12.17 -7.37 -12.26
N VAL A 55 13.41 -7.46 -12.76
CA VAL A 55 14.42 -6.39 -12.62
C VAL A 55 13.94 -5.12 -13.32
N LYS A 56 13.41 -5.28 -14.54
CA LYS A 56 12.84 -4.16 -15.30
C LYS A 56 11.57 -3.62 -14.67
N ALA A 57 10.74 -4.49 -14.10
CA ALA A 57 9.53 -4.08 -13.39
C ALA A 57 9.88 -3.22 -12.16
N ALA A 58 10.86 -3.64 -11.36
CA ALA A 58 11.34 -2.89 -10.21
C ALA A 58 11.91 -1.53 -10.59
N ALA A 59 12.76 -1.47 -11.62
CA ALA A 59 13.30 -0.20 -12.12
C ALA A 59 12.18 0.77 -12.55
N LYS A 60 11.12 0.27 -13.19
CA LYS A 60 9.96 1.09 -13.56
C LYS A 60 9.18 1.56 -12.32
N VAL A 61 8.91 0.67 -11.36
CA VAL A 61 8.20 1.02 -10.12
C VAL A 61 8.97 2.11 -9.35
N LYS A 62 10.29 1.94 -9.20
CA LYS A 62 11.15 2.93 -8.55
C LYS A 62 11.15 4.27 -9.30
N SER A 63 11.33 4.25 -10.61
CA SER A 63 11.30 5.46 -11.42
C SER A 63 9.96 6.20 -11.34
N GLU A 64 8.83 5.48 -11.23
CA GLU A 64 7.52 6.10 -11.09
C GLU A 64 7.35 6.74 -9.70
N HIS A 65 7.78 6.02 -8.66
CA HIS A 65 7.76 6.53 -7.28
C HIS A 65 8.61 7.80 -7.13
N ASP A 66 9.82 7.80 -7.70
CA ASP A 66 10.74 8.94 -7.62
C ASP A 66 10.24 10.17 -8.40
N ALA A 67 9.41 9.96 -9.42
CA ALA A 67 8.84 11.04 -10.23
C ALA A 67 7.58 11.68 -9.63
N ASP A 68 6.94 11.02 -8.64
CA ASP A 68 5.72 11.43 -7.92
C ASP A 68 4.63 12.09 -8.81
N GLN A 69 4.43 11.59 -10.04
CA GLN A 69 3.64 12.31 -11.03
C GLN A 69 2.15 12.43 -10.67
N ASP A 70 1.62 11.49 -9.87
CA ASP A 70 0.20 11.43 -9.49
C ASP A 70 -0.03 10.74 -8.11
N GLY A 71 1.02 10.53 -7.31
CA GLY A 71 0.98 9.86 -6.01
C GLY A 71 0.63 8.35 -6.06
N TYR A 72 0.12 7.83 -4.94
CA TYR A 72 -0.07 6.38 -4.76
C TYR A 72 -1.01 5.67 -5.74
N PRO A 73 -2.10 6.28 -6.26
CA PRO A 73 -2.95 5.62 -7.25
C PRO A 73 -2.23 5.26 -8.56
N ALA A 74 -1.41 6.17 -9.09
CA ALA A 74 -0.65 5.88 -10.31
C ALA A 74 0.44 4.83 -10.07
N LEU A 75 1.11 4.89 -8.91
CA LEU A 75 2.05 3.84 -8.51
C LEU A 75 1.38 2.47 -8.42
N LEU A 76 0.16 2.40 -7.87
CA LEU A 76 -0.63 1.17 -7.83
C LEU A 76 -0.91 0.65 -9.24
N ASP A 77 -1.37 1.51 -10.16
CA ASP A 77 -1.66 1.11 -11.54
C ASP A 77 -0.41 0.54 -12.24
N VAL A 78 0.76 1.15 -12.03
CA VAL A 78 2.03 0.63 -12.55
C VAL A 78 2.35 -0.75 -11.98
N VAL A 79 2.24 -0.94 -10.67
CA VAL A 79 2.50 -2.23 -10.02
C VAL A 79 1.54 -3.31 -10.54
N GLN A 80 0.25 -2.99 -10.69
CA GLN A 80 -0.76 -3.92 -11.18
C GLN A 80 -0.50 -4.36 -12.62
N ASN A 81 -0.18 -3.41 -13.49
CA ASN A 81 0.18 -3.71 -14.88
C ASN A 81 1.40 -4.63 -14.92
N ARG A 82 2.42 -4.39 -14.08
CA ARG A 82 3.59 -5.26 -14.01
C ARG A 82 3.28 -6.66 -13.49
N ILE A 83 2.35 -6.82 -12.54
CA ILE A 83 1.94 -8.16 -12.09
C ILE A 83 1.14 -8.89 -13.19
N ALA A 84 0.27 -8.17 -13.90
CA ALA A 84 -0.58 -8.71 -14.96
C ALA A 84 0.24 -9.18 -16.17
N ASP A 85 1.20 -8.36 -16.59
CA ASP A 85 2.06 -8.59 -17.76
C ASP A 85 3.19 -9.60 -17.52
N ALA A 86 3.37 -10.05 -16.27
CA ALA A 86 4.46 -10.95 -15.91
C ALA A 86 4.37 -12.28 -16.70
N PRO A 87 5.48 -12.72 -17.35
CA PRO A 87 5.52 -13.91 -18.19
C PRO A 87 4.91 -15.14 -17.53
N ARG A 88 4.33 -16.05 -18.32
CA ARG A 88 3.73 -17.30 -17.82
C ARG A 88 4.30 -18.49 -18.58
N LEU A 89 4.57 -19.57 -17.86
CA LEU A 89 4.94 -20.84 -18.46
C LEU A 89 3.74 -21.36 -19.27
N ARG A 90 3.95 -21.63 -20.56
CA ARG A 90 2.88 -22.06 -21.47
C ARG A 90 2.79 -23.57 -21.48
N ALA A 91 1.61 -24.15 -21.29
CA ALA A 91 1.45 -25.60 -21.33
C ALA A 91 1.97 -26.22 -22.65
N GLY A 92 1.85 -25.52 -23.79
CA GLY A 92 2.30 -26.02 -25.09
C GLY A 92 3.81 -25.95 -25.37
N SER A 93 4.66 -25.56 -24.41
CA SER A 93 6.10 -25.41 -24.67
C SER A 93 6.93 -26.69 -24.53
N THR A 94 6.35 -27.80 -24.07
CA THR A 94 7.01 -29.12 -24.01
C THR A 94 5.98 -30.26 -23.99
N THR A 95 6.42 -31.53 -24.02
CA THR A 95 5.55 -32.71 -24.03
C THR A 95 4.87 -32.92 -22.67
N ALA A 96 3.72 -33.60 -22.64
CA ALA A 96 3.02 -33.90 -21.39
C ALA A 96 3.89 -34.71 -20.42
N TYR A 97 4.58 -35.73 -20.91
CA TYR A 97 5.49 -36.55 -20.09
C TYR A 97 6.65 -35.74 -19.51
N GLY A 98 7.27 -34.85 -20.31
CA GLY A 98 8.32 -33.95 -19.84
C GLY A 98 7.85 -33.03 -18.72
N ARG A 99 6.66 -32.44 -18.84
CA ARG A 99 6.08 -31.58 -17.78
C ARG A 99 5.84 -32.32 -16.48
N GLU A 100 5.37 -33.56 -16.54
CA GLU A 100 5.02 -34.38 -15.37
C GLU A 100 6.24 -34.94 -14.63
N HIS A 101 7.38 -35.05 -15.31
CA HIS A 101 8.57 -35.73 -14.78
C HIS A 101 9.81 -34.83 -14.66
N SER A 102 9.69 -33.55 -14.99
CA SER A 102 10.73 -32.51 -14.83
C SER A 102 10.48 -31.73 -13.55
N GLY A 103 11.40 -31.84 -12.59
CA GLY A 103 11.36 -31.03 -11.37
C GLY A 103 11.50 -29.53 -11.65
N ALA A 104 12.34 -29.15 -12.62
CA ALA A 104 12.49 -27.74 -13.00
C ALA A 104 11.18 -27.16 -13.58
N TYR A 105 10.45 -27.93 -14.37
CA TYR A 105 9.15 -27.50 -14.89
C TYR A 105 8.08 -27.39 -13.80
N GLU A 106 8.11 -28.28 -12.80
CA GLU A 106 7.27 -28.20 -11.61
C GLU A 106 7.58 -26.94 -10.76
N ASP A 107 8.86 -26.64 -10.55
CA ASP A 107 9.34 -25.52 -9.73
C ASP A 107 9.20 -24.14 -10.40
N ALA A 108 9.11 -24.07 -11.73
CA ALA A 108 8.99 -22.82 -12.47
C ALA A 108 7.74 -21.99 -12.09
N GLY A 109 6.62 -22.64 -11.76
CA GLY A 109 5.40 -21.97 -11.29
C GLY A 109 5.60 -21.28 -9.94
N PRO A 110 6.02 -22.02 -8.89
CA PRO A 110 6.46 -21.47 -7.62
C PRO A 110 7.52 -20.37 -7.74
N HIS A 111 8.53 -20.53 -8.60
CA HIS A 111 9.56 -19.51 -8.84
C HIS A 111 8.94 -18.19 -9.31
N ARG A 112 8.07 -18.23 -10.32
CA ARG A 112 7.32 -17.05 -10.77
C ARG A 112 6.54 -16.40 -9.63
N ALA A 113 5.87 -17.20 -8.80
CA ALA A 113 5.08 -16.68 -7.69
C ALA A 113 5.97 -15.98 -6.65
N SER A 114 7.13 -16.55 -6.34
CA SER A 114 8.13 -16.00 -5.44
C SER A 114 8.74 -14.70 -5.99
N ALA A 115 9.17 -14.71 -7.26
CA ALA A 115 9.76 -13.53 -7.92
C ALA A 115 8.80 -12.33 -7.97
N LEU A 116 7.48 -12.57 -8.06
CA LEU A 116 6.45 -11.52 -8.06
C LEU A 116 5.95 -11.14 -6.65
N ALA A 117 6.35 -11.85 -5.60
CA ALA A 117 5.84 -11.61 -4.24
C ALA A 117 6.07 -10.15 -3.77
N PRO A 118 7.27 -9.55 -3.94
CA PRO A 118 7.49 -8.16 -3.54
C PRO A 118 6.53 -7.16 -4.21
N LEU A 119 6.24 -7.36 -5.50
CA LEU A 119 5.30 -6.52 -6.23
C LEU A 119 3.87 -6.67 -5.70
N LYS A 120 3.45 -7.89 -5.36
CA LYS A 120 2.13 -8.16 -4.77
C LYS A 120 1.99 -7.58 -3.38
N ASP A 121 3.04 -7.64 -2.57
CA ASP A 121 3.06 -7.06 -1.22
C ASP A 121 2.95 -5.53 -1.30
N LEU A 122 3.67 -4.90 -2.25
CA LEU A 122 3.52 -3.48 -2.54
C LEU A 122 2.10 -3.14 -3.03
N GLU A 123 1.53 -3.92 -3.97
CA GLU A 123 0.15 -3.72 -4.44
C GLU A 123 -0.84 -3.74 -3.27
N LEU A 124 -0.71 -4.74 -2.40
CA LEU A 124 -1.57 -4.92 -1.24
C LEU A 124 -1.43 -3.74 -0.27
N TYR A 125 -0.20 -3.34 0.05
CA TYR A 125 0.07 -2.21 0.93
C TYR A 125 -0.51 -0.89 0.37
N LEU A 126 -0.30 -0.61 -0.92
CA LEU A 126 -0.82 0.59 -1.56
C LEU A 126 -2.36 0.64 -1.48
N ARG A 127 -3.01 -0.48 -1.82
CA ARG A 127 -4.47 -0.60 -1.85
C ARG A 127 -5.10 -0.49 -0.47
N THR A 128 -4.52 -1.18 0.51
CA THR A 128 -5.16 -1.36 1.83
C THR A 128 -4.73 -0.33 2.86
N GLN A 129 -3.53 0.25 2.70
CA GLN A 129 -2.96 1.19 3.66
C GLN A 129 -2.70 2.56 3.05
N ALA A 130 -1.80 2.66 2.07
CA ALA A 130 -1.29 3.97 1.62
C ALA A 130 -2.40 4.87 1.04
N ILE A 131 -3.25 4.33 0.15
CA ILE A 131 -4.32 5.10 -0.50
C ILE A 131 -5.45 5.47 0.49
N PRO A 132 -6.01 4.55 1.30
CA PRO A 132 -7.00 4.93 2.31
C PRO A 132 -6.45 5.95 3.32
N ASN A 133 -5.22 5.77 3.80
CA ASN A 133 -4.63 6.65 4.80
C ASN A 133 -4.33 8.04 4.21
N SER A 134 -3.85 8.12 2.97
CA SER A 134 -3.65 9.41 2.29
C SER A 134 -4.97 10.18 2.11
N ARG A 135 -6.09 9.50 1.83
CA ARG A 135 -7.42 10.12 1.74
C ARG A 135 -7.89 10.67 3.09
N PHE A 136 -7.67 9.94 4.19
CA PHE A 136 -7.95 10.43 5.54
C PHE A 136 -7.13 11.68 5.86
N ILE A 137 -5.82 11.64 5.60
CA ILE A 137 -4.91 12.77 5.84
C ILE A 137 -5.32 13.98 5.01
N ALA A 138 -5.60 13.80 3.72
CA ALA A 138 -6.03 14.88 2.84
C ALA A 138 -7.35 15.50 3.30
N ALA A 139 -8.30 14.70 3.79
CA ALA A 139 -9.56 15.20 4.36
C ALA A 139 -9.30 15.99 5.66
N GLY A 140 -8.46 15.49 6.55
CA GLY A 140 -8.05 16.16 7.79
C GLY A 140 -7.34 17.48 7.52
N LYS A 141 -6.35 17.50 6.61
CA LYS A 141 -5.63 18.72 6.23
C LYS A 141 -6.58 19.75 5.62
N LYS A 142 -7.51 19.34 4.76
CA LYS A 142 -8.53 20.25 4.21
C LYS A 142 -9.42 20.84 5.30
N LEU A 143 -9.85 20.04 6.27
CA LEU A 143 -10.63 20.52 7.41
C LEU A 143 -9.85 21.54 8.25
N VAL A 144 -8.61 21.24 8.60
CA VAL A 144 -7.76 22.10 9.44
C VAL A 144 -7.31 23.37 8.70
N ALA A 145 -7.17 23.29 7.38
CA ALA A 145 -6.82 24.44 6.53
C ALA A 145 -8.00 25.41 6.34
N LEU A 146 -9.25 25.01 6.62
CA LEU A 146 -10.34 25.96 6.68
C LEU A 146 -10.05 26.97 7.79
N ARG A 147 -10.12 28.26 7.46
CA ARG A 147 -9.99 29.34 8.44
C ARG A 147 -11.28 30.17 8.38
N PRO A 148 -12.00 30.35 9.49
CA PRO A 148 -13.21 31.16 9.47
C PRO A 148 -12.99 32.55 8.89
N GLY A 149 -11.86 33.21 9.21
CA GLY A 149 -11.50 34.51 8.64
C GLY A 149 -11.38 34.48 7.11
N THR A 150 -10.72 33.47 6.54
CA THR A 150 -10.61 33.32 5.07
C THR A 150 -11.96 33.02 4.41
N LEU A 151 -12.87 32.34 5.10
CA LEU A 151 -14.21 32.06 4.59
C LEU A 151 -15.12 33.30 4.61
N LEU A 152 -14.93 34.18 5.59
CA LEU A 152 -15.67 35.44 5.73
C LEU A 152 -15.14 36.52 4.77
N GLY A 153 -13.85 36.49 4.43
CA GLY A 153 -13.21 37.49 3.57
C GLY A 153 -12.91 38.79 4.32
N ASP A 154 -12.75 39.88 3.57
CA ASP A 154 -12.39 41.20 4.12
C ASP A 154 -13.62 42.06 4.49
N GLU A 155 -14.83 41.54 4.29
CA GLU A 155 -16.08 42.25 4.57
C GLU A 155 -16.35 42.36 6.07
N ALA A 156 -16.83 43.53 6.50
CA ALA A 156 -17.25 43.73 7.88
C ALA A 156 -18.49 42.88 8.21
N VAL A 157 -18.38 42.03 9.22
CA VAL A 157 -19.47 41.17 9.68
C VAL A 157 -20.36 41.98 10.62
N VAL A 158 -21.46 42.51 10.09
CA VAL A 158 -22.41 43.37 10.84
C VAL A 158 -23.60 42.62 11.44
N ASN A 159 -23.85 41.39 10.97
CA ASN A 159 -24.86 40.47 11.50
C ASN A 159 -24.33 39.02 11.46
N GLY A 160 -25.08 38.06 12.00
CA GLY A 160 -24.67 36.66 12.06
C GLY A 160 -24.74 35.87 10.75
N ASP A 161 -25.27 36.45 9.67
CA ASP A 161 -25.57 35.71 8.43
C ASP A 161 -24.32 35.19 7.70
N PRO A 162 -23.22 35.96 7.56
CA PRO A 162 -21.98 35.46 6.98
C PRO A 162 -21.44 34.19 7.67
N LEU A 163 -21.62 34.08 8.99
CA LEU A 163 -21.24 32.89 9.74
C LEU A 163 -22.13 31.70 9.38
N ARG A 164 -23.45 31.90 9.26
CA ARG A 164 -24.43 30.86 8.92
C ARG A 164 -24.31 30.37 7.47
N GLU A 165 -24.00 31.28 6.55
CA GLU A 165 -24.02 31.00 5.11
C GLU A 165 -22.67 30.51 4.57
N ARG A 166 -21.55 30.95 5.17
CA ARG A 166 -20.21 30.68 4.62
C ARG A 166 -19.42 29.74 5.53
N VAL A 167 -19.34 30.04 6.83
CA VAL A 167 -18.51 29.28 7.77
C VAL A 167 -19.16 27.94 8.12
N LEU A 168 -20.42 27.97 8.56
CA LEU A 168 -21.12 26.78 9.02
C LEU A 168 -21.19 25.68 7.94
N PRO A 169 -21.62 25.95 6.69
CA PRO A 169 -21.75 24.90 5.68
C PRO A 169 -20.39 24.34 5.24
N ALA A 170 -19.34 25.18 5.21
CA ALA A 170 -17.98 24.74 4.88
C ALA A 170 -17.45 23.73 5.90
N TYR A 171 -17.60 24.02 7.20
CA TYR A 171 -17.18 23.12 8.27
C TYR A 171 -18.03 21.87 8.37
N GLU A 172 -19.35 21.96 8.18
CA GLU A 172 -20.22 20.79 8.14
C GLU A 172 -19.88 19.87 6.97
N LYS A 173 -19.60 20.43 5.78
CA LYS A 173 -19.15 19.69 4.60
C LYS A 173 -17.81 19.00 4.84
N ALA A 174 -16.83 19.70 5.42
CA ALA A 174 -15.52 19.13 5.74
C ALA A 174 -15.61 18.01 6.79
N ARG A 175 -16.39 18.23 7.86
CA ARG A 175 -16.69 17.20 8.87
C ARG A 175 -17.31 15.96 8.25
N ASN A 176 -18.32 16.14 7.40
CA ASN A 176 -19.01 15.02 6.75
C ASN A 176 -18.07 14.26 5.79
N ARG A 177 -17.14 14.96 5.13
CA ARG A 177 -16.11 14.33 4.29
C ARG A 177 -15.14 13.49 5.13
N LEU A 178 -14.69 14.02 6.27
CA LEU A 178 -13.82 13.30 7.19
C LEU A 178 -14.52 12.08 7.81
N LYS A 179 -15.79 12.21 8.19
CA LYS A 179 -16.59 11.11 8.76
C LYS A 179 -16.67 9.89 7.83
N LYS A 180 -16.68 10.13 6.51
CA LYS A 180 -16.68 9.08 5.47
C LYS A 180 -15.33 8.39 5.28
N GLN A 181 -14.24 8.94 5.82
CA GLN A 181 -12.94 8.29 5.76
C GLN A 181 -12.80 7.33 6.94
N ASN A 182 -12.14 6.20 6.71
CA ASN A 182 -11.69 5.33 7.79
C ASN A 182 -10.44 5.95 8.42
N ALA A 183 -10.33 5.85 9.75
CA ALA A 183 -9.07 6.22 10.40
C ALA A 183 -8.05 5.13 10.08
N PRO A 184 -6.79 5.50 9.77
CA PRO A 184 -5.67 4.57 9.85
C PRO A 184 -5.61 3.93 11.25
N GLU A 185 -5.08 2.71 11.32
CA GLU A 185 -4.83 2.06 12.60
C GLU A 185 -3.92 2.94 13.48
N GLY A 186 -4.31 3.13 14.75
CA GLY A 186 -3.58 3.99 15.70
C GLY A 186 -3.88 5.49 15.54
N ALA A 187 -4.74 5.88 14.59
CA ALA A 187 -5.15 7.27 14.36
C ALA A 187 -6.53 7.60 14.94
N GLU A 188 -7.11 6.73 15.77
CA GLU A 188 -8.48 6.87 16.30
C GLU A 188 -8.62 8.15 17.12
N LEU A 189 -7.64 8.45 17.97
CA LEU A 189 -7.59 9.69 18.74
C LEU A 189 -7.45 10.92 17.84
N LEU A 190 -6.62 10.87 16.80
CA LEU A 190 -6.49 11.97 15.85
C LEU A 190 -7.81 12.22 15.10
N ARG A 191 -8.50 11.16 14.68
CA ARG A 191 -9.84 11.26 14.08
C ARG A 191 -10.82 11.90 15.05
N LEU A 192 -10.85 11.46 16.30
CA LEU A 192 -11.70 12.05 17.33
C LEU A 192 -11.39 13.54 17.48
N ASP A 193 -10.13 13.92 17.60
CA ASP A 193 -9.72 15.31 17.77
C ASP A 193 -10.09 16.19 16.58
N LEU A 194 -9.95 15.68 15.36
CA LEU A 194 -10.38 16.39 14.14
C LEU A 194 -11.91 16.56 14.09
N MET A 195 -12.66 15.54 14.48
CA MET A 195 -14.12 15.61 14.52
C MET A 195 -14.60 16.57 15.62
N THR A 196 -13.97 16.54 16.79
CA THR A 196 -14.23 17.47 17.89
C THR A 196 -13.89 18.90 17.45
N TYR A 197 -12.73 19.12 16.84
CA TYR A 197 -12.35 20.41 16.28
C TYR A 197 -13.41 20.97 15.31
N ALA A 198 -13.89 20.14 14.38
CA ALA A 198 -14.95 20.56 13.46
C ALA A 198 -16.27 20.88 14.18
N ASN A 199 -16.65 20.07 15.16
CA ASN A 199 -17.87 20.28 15.95
C ASN A 199 -17.79 21.53 16.82
N ASP A 200 -16.64 21.79 17.44
CA ASP A 200 -16.39 22.98 18.25
C ASP A 200 -16.54 24.24 17.40
N ILE A 201 -15.97 24.24 16.19
CA ILE A 201 -16.13 25.39 15.27
C ILE A 201 -17.57 25.55 14.81
N VAL A 202 -18.28 24.46 14.51
CA VAL A 202 -19.72 24.51 14.19
C VAL A 202 -20.51 25.12 15.35
N SER A 203 -20.23 24.71 16.59
CA SER A 203 -20.89 25.25 17.78
C SER A 203 -20.55 26.73 17.99
N MET A 204 -19.26 27.08 17.97
CA MET A 204 -18.79 28.45 18.09
C MET A 204 -19.37 29.34 17.00
N THR A 205 -19.53 28.84 15.77
CA THR A 205 -20.12 29.59 14.66
C THR A 205 -21.59 29.91 14.93
N LYS A 206 -22.37 28.95 15.46
CA LYS A 206 -23.77 29.17 15.83
C LYS A 206 -23.91 30.17 16.96
N ASP A 207 -23.11 30.02 18.01
CA ASP A 207 -23.10 30.93 19.16
C ASP A 207 -22.61 32.33 18.77
N GLY A 208 -21.60 32.40 17.91
CA GLY A 208 -21.05 33.63 17.36
C GLY A 208 -22.05 34.39 16.51
N ALA A 209 -22.77 33.71 15.62
CA ALA A 209 -23.83 34.31 14.83
C ALA A 209 -24.91 34.93 15.72
N LYS A 210 -25.35 34.20 16.76
CA LYS A 210 -26.31 34.71 17.76
C LYS A 210 -25.76 35.93 18.51
N LYS A 211 -24.50 35.90 18.95
CA LYS A 211 -23.87 37.02 19.65
C LYS A 211 -23.78 38.28 18.79
N ILE A 212 -23.42 38.14 17.52
CA ILE A 212 -23.32 39.27 16.59
C ILE A 212 -24.71 39.89 16.36
N ASP A 213 -25.75 39.07 16.20
CA ASP A 213 -27.13 39.57 16.10
C ASP A 213 -27.58 40.31 17.37
N GLU A 214 -27.09 39.89 18.54
CA GLU A 214 -27.26 40.57 19.83
C GLU A 214 -26.31 41.77 20.05
N GLN A 215 -25.58 42.21 19.01
CA GLN A 215 -24.59 43.29 19.06
C GLN A 215 -23.43 43.06 20.07
N LYS A 216 -23.11 41.79 20.34
CA LYS A 216 -22.00 41.38 21.21
C LYS A 216 -20.79 40.98 20.38
N ALA A 217 -19.61 41.32 20.88
CA ALA A 217 -18.36 40.89 20.28
C ALA A 217 -18.22 39.36 20.31
N PHE A 218 -17.64 38.80 19.23
CA PHE A 218 -17.37 37.38 19.09
C PHE A 218 -16.02 37.16 18.41
N PHE A 219 -15.27 36.19 18.91
CA PHE A 219 -13.98 35.77 18.35
C PHE A 219 -13.88 34.24 18.43
N PHE A 220 -13.30 33.63 17.40
CA PHE A 220 -13.00 32.20 17.44
C PHE A 220 -11.81 31.94 18.37
N GLN A 221 -12.03 31.11 19.39
CA GLN A 221 -10.99 30.71 20.34
C GLN A 221 -10.42 29.35 19.92
N LEU A 222 -9.52 29.36 18.94
CA LEU A 222 -8.93 28.12 18.40
C LEU A 222 -7.58 27.76 19.02
N GLY A 223 -6.87 28.73 19.60
CA GLY A 223 -5.52 28.56 20.14
C GLY A 223 -4.57 27.92 19.12
N ASP A 224 -3.67 27.06 19.59
CA ASP A 224 -2.69 26.34 18.76
C ASP A 224 -3.24 25.05 18.14
N ARG A 225 -4.49 24.68 18.45
CA ARG A 225 -5.09 23.40 18.06
C ARG A 225 -5.04 23.13 16.54
N PRO A 226 -5.31 24.10 15.64
CA PRO A 226 -5.16 23.86 14.21
C PRO A 226 -3.71 23.48 13.83
N VAL A 227 -2.72 24.13 14.44
CA VAL A 227 -1.30 23.88 14.16
C VAL A 227 -0.89 22.49 14.65
N GLU A 228 -1.33 22.10 15.85
CA GLU A 228 -1.07 20.76 16.41
C GLU A 228 -1.70 19.63 15.57
N LEU A 229 -2.96 19.80 15.16
CA LEU A 229 -3.64 18.83 14.30
C LEU A 229 -2.94 18.71 12.94
N PHE A 230 -2.51 19.84 12.37
CA PHE A 230 -1.77 19.84 11.11
C PHE A 230 -0.42 19.11 11.24
N LYS A 231 0.33 19.34 12.33
CA LYS A 231 1.59 18.64 12.60
C LYS A 231 1.40 17.13 12.72
N ARG A 232 0.37 16.68 13.44
CA ARG A 232 0.05 15.24 13.57
C ARG A 232 -0.32 14.61 12.22
N LEU A 233 -1.08 15.30 11.40
CA LEU A 233 -1.40 14.86 10.03
C LEU A 233 -0.16 14.79 9.13
N ALA A 234 0.75 15.76 9.23
CA ALA A 234 2.00 15.78 8.47
C ALA A 234 2.97 14.67 8.90
N ALA A 235 3.06 14.39 10.21
CA ALA A 235 3.85 13.28 10.73
C ALA A 235 3.34 11.94 10.19
N MET A 236 2.02 11.76 10.14
CA MET A 236 1.40 10.55 9.58
C MET A 236 1.64 10.40 8.08
N GLU A 237 1.55 11.50 7.33
CA GLU A 237 1.88 11.50 5.90
C GLU A 237 3.33 11.09 5.66
N THR A 238 4.26 11.64 6.44
CA THR A 238 5.68 11.30 6.38
C THR A 238 5.89 9.81 6.66
N ALA A 239 5.21 9.25 7.67
CA ALA A 239 5.31 7.83 7.99
C ALA A 239 4.86 6.93 6.82
N ILE A 240 3.77 7.29 6.13
CA ILE A 240 3.30 6.56 4.94
C ILE A 240 4.30 6.69 3.80
N GLN A 241 4.81 7.90 3.54
CA GLN A 241 5.82 8.13 2.49
C GLN A 241 7.08 7.28 2.73
N VAL A 242 7.56 7.20 3.98
CA VAL A 242 8.69 6.36 4.36
C VAL A 242 8.37 4.89 4.13
N GLN A 243 7.20 4.41 4.54
CA GLN A 243 6.84 3.00 4.41
C GLN A 243 6.62 2.59 2.95
N VAL A 244 6.00 3.44 2.11
CA VAL A 244 5.92 3.21 0.65
C VAL A 244 7.33 3.15 0.05
N SER A 245 8.21 4.09 0.40
CA SER A 245 9.58 4.11 -0.11
C SER A 245 10.33 2.83 0.28
N GLN A 246 10.19 2.36 1.52
CA GLN A 246 10.78 1.08 1.96
C GLN A 246 10.26 -0.11 1.16
N GLN A 247 8.95 -0.17 0.87
CA GLN A 247 8.37 -1.24 0.06
C GLN A 247 8.87 -1.21 -1.38
N VAL A 248 9.04 -0.01 -1.96
CA VAL A 248 9.66 0.16 -3.29
C VAL A 248 11.11 -0.30 -3.29
N GLU A 249 11.88 0.00 -2.24
CA GLU A 249 13.26 -0.49 -2.10
C GLU A 249 13.31 -2.02 -1.92
N ILE A 250 12.36 -2.63 -1.21
CA ILE A 250 12.24 -4.11 -1.13
C ILE A 250 12.00 -4.70 -2.52
N VAL A 251 11.11 -4.10 -3.31
CA VAL A 251 10.87 -4.51 -4.71
C VAL A 251 12.14 -4.40 -5.56
N ALA A 252 12.96 -3.37 -5.33
CA ALA A 252 14.21 -3.15 -6.05
C ALA A 252 15.37 -4.05 -5.60
N ALA A 253 15.43 -4.41 -4.32
CA ALA A 253 16.51 -5.22 -3.73
C ALA A 253 16.27 -6.74 -3.83
N ALA A 254 15.02 -7.18 -4.05
CA ALA A 254 14.67 -8.59 -4.20
C ALA A 254 15.04 -9.19 -5.58
N GLN A 255 15.95 -8.53 -6.31
CA GLN A 255 16.18 -8.65 -7.75
C GLN A 255 17.65 -8.94 -8.04
#